data_AF-A0A9D5S8Q8-F1
#
_entry.id   AF-A0A9D5S8Q8-F1
#
_cell.length_a   1.000
_cell.length_b   1.000
_cell.length_c   1.000
_cell.angle_alpha   90.00
_cell.angle_beta   90.00
_cell.angle_gamma   90.00
#
_symmetry.space_group_name_H-M   'P 1'
#
loop_
_entity.id
_entity.type
_entity.pdbx_description
1 polymer ?
#
loop_
_entity_poly.entity_id
_entity_poly.type
_entity_poly.pdbx_seq_one_letter_code
_entity_poly.pdbx_strand_id
1 'polypeptide(L)'
;MKRYISTLCMMLAGALLMTSCLKDEKEETTQYYENTAISQFKLSCVNRYVHTTTSTGADSVYKKTLTDPVVFTIDQAQRKIYNTDSLPSDVDLNHILASISSINSGTVVVNYPDKNGEDSLLYYSSTDSIDFVKLKDLRVYSQSGASYRAYEVTINVHKAETGKIIWEQKTAADLPTDAKKALWEQKAAAAGMKQLLGYGTAEGYAFGTDGMLMVSKDNGETWAADELDDDAAWLPTDNIAFASWAFAANDSTDYQMLVGTNDKSDKACVVWRKIAEYAKNSLTSRWVLLPIEEYAGYYLPKMENLNLVRFNNVVMAIGNDKNIYVSRDQGITWKTTTTYTLPETLGTNNLTAITDDNGYLWLVGKETGEVWRGLMIE
;
A
#
# COMPACT_ATOMS: atom_id res chain seq x y z
N MET A 1 -16.58 104.28 25.77
CA MET A 1 -16.86 103.13 26.66
C MET A 1 -18.37 102.94 26.65
N LYS A 2 -19.00 101.87 26.19
CA LYS A 2 -18.63 100.49 25.81
C LYS A 2 -19.78 100.09 24.84
N ARG A 3 -19.62 99.93 23.51
CA ARG A 3 -18.86 98.90 22.76
C ARG A 3 -18.93 97.55 23.49
N TYR A 4 -19.36 96.49 22.80
CA TYR A 4 -19.37 95.06 23.21
C TYR A 4 -20.64 94.41 23.79
N ILE A 5 -21.87 94.93 23.62
CA ILE A 5 -23.09 94.16 24.01
C ILE A 5 -23.71 93.41 22.82
N SER A 6 -23.80 94.02 21.62
CA SER A 6 -24.34 93.36 20.44
C SER A 6 -23.49 92.16 19.96
N THR A 7 -22.17 92.19 20.21
CA THR A 7 -21.24 91.10 19.87
C THR A 7 -21.28 89.95 20.89
N LEU A 8 -21.74 90.21 22.13
CA LEU A 8 -21.89 89.18 23.17
C LEU A 8 -23.17 88.37 22.98
N CYS A 9 -24.27 89.00 22.52
CA CYS A 9 -25.51 88.29 22.19
C CYS A 9 -25.41 87.44 20.93
N MET A 10 -24.48 87.75 20.00
CA MET A 10 -24.24 86.93 18.81
C MET A 10 -23.29 85.74 19.09
N MET A 11 -22.43 85.83 20.13
CA MET A 11 -21.63 84.68 20.59
C MET A 11 -22.42 83.72 21.50
N LEU A 12 -23.49 84.17 22.17
CA LEU A 12 -24.36 83.28 22.96
C LEU A 12 -25.37 82.48 22.11
N ALA A 13 -25.65 82.91 20.87
CA ALA A 13 -26.48 82.16 19.92
C ALA A 13 -25.70 81.07 19.15
N GLY A 14 -24.36 81.15 19.09
CA GLY A 14 -23.51 80.14 18.46
C GLY A 14 -23.20 78.92 19.34
N ALA A 15 -23.32 79.04 20.67
CA ALA A 15 -23.03 77.95 21.60
C ALA A 15 -24.22 77.02 21.90
N LEU A 16 -25.43 77.35 21.41
CA LEU A 16 -26.63 76.51 21.60
C LEU A 16 -27.01 75.67 20.36
N LEU A 17 -26.22 75.72 19.29
CA LEU A 17 -26.39 74.81 18.13
C LEU A 17 -25.53 73.54 18.24
N MET A 18 -24.83 73.33 19.37
CA MET A 18 -23.96 72.16 19.60
C MET A 18 -24.50 71.23 20.70
N THR A 19 -25.82 71.09 20.82
CA THR A 19 -26.43 70.01 21.62
C THR A 19 -27.51 69.27 20.83
N SER A 20 -27.11 68.59 19.75
CA SER A 20 -27.87 67.47 19.20
C SER A 20 -27.06 66.19 19.33
N CYS A 21 -26.84 65.76 20.58
CA CYS A 21 -26.78 64.34 20.87
C CYS A 21 -28.23 63.84 21.00
N LEU A 22 -28.89 63.68 19.85
CA LEU A 22 -30.03 62.79 19.69
C LEU A 22 -29.51 61.65 18.83
N LYS A 23 -29.31 60.50 19.48
CA LYS A 23 -28.80 59.22 18.97
C LYS A 23 -28.61 59.18 17.45
N ASP A 24 -27.35 59.08 17.02
CA ASP A 24 -27.03 58.33 15.82
C ASP A 24 -27.72 56.97 15.96
N GLU A 25 -28.80 56.74 15.22
CA GLU A 25 -29.05 55.41 14.71
C GLU A 25 -27.85 55.12 13.81
N LYS A 26 -26.81 54.54 14.40
CA LYS A 26 -25.89 53.73 13.63
C LYS A 26 -26.78 52.68 12.99
N GLU A 27 -27.16 52.89 11.73
CA GLU A 27 -27.35 51.76 10.85
C GLU A 27 -26.04 50.97 10.99
N GLU A 28 -26.08 49.88 11.77
CA GLU A 28 -25.07 48.86 11.63
C GLU A 28 -25.26 48.33 10.22
N THR A 29 -24.57 48.93 9.25
CA THR A 29 -24.39 48.31 7.94
C THR A 29 -23.59 47.05 8.20
N THR A 30 -24.29 45.95 8.48
CA THR A 30 -23.68 44.62 8.57
C THR A 30 -22.98 44.38 7.24
N GLN A 31 -21.65 44.44 7.25
CA GLN A 31 -20.85 44.25 6.05
C GLN A 31 -20.86 42.76 5.72
N TYR A 32 -21.60 42.38 4.69
CA TYR A 32 -21.63 41.02 4.18
C TYR A 32 -20.48 40.79 3.20
N TYR A 33 -19.83 39.63 3.32
CA TYR A 33 -18.83 39.19 2.35
C TYR A 33 -19.48 38.46 1.18
N GLU A 34 -19.18 38.90 -0.04
CA GLU A 34 -19.72 38.30 -1.27
C GLU A 34 -18.82 37.21 -1.88
N ASN A 35 -17.59 37.05 -1.38
CA ASN A 35 -16.67 36.06 -1.92
C ASN A 35 -17.14 34.64 -1.58
N THR A 36 -17.22 33.79 -2.60
CA THR A 36 -17.68 32.40 -2.50
C THR A 36 -16.56 31.44 -2.87
N ALA A 37 -16.04 30.68 -1.91
CA ALA A 37 -15.10 29.61 -2.17
C ALA A 37 -15.10 28.56 -1.05
N ILE A 38 -14.93 27.30 -1.42
CA ILE A 38 -14.56 26.24 -0.46
C ILE A 38 -13.05 26.38 -0.21
N SER A 39 -12.66 26.54 1.05
CA SER A 39 -11.27 26.74 1.48
C SER A 39 -10.61 25.46 1.97
N GLN A 40 -11.40 24.48 2.42
CA GLN A 40 -10.93 23.19 2.88
C GLN A 40 -11.95 22.10 2.55
N PHE A 41 -11.45 20.94 2.15
CA PHE A 41 -12.25 19.75 1.90
C PHE A 41 -11.44 18.51 2.35
N LYS A 42 -12.07 17.64 3.13
CA LYS A 42 -11.51 16.35 3.58
C LYS A 42 -12.62 15.32 3.72
N LEU A 43 -12.27 14.05 3.59
CA LEU A 43 -13.15 12.95 4.01
C LEU A 43 -12.77 12.56 5.44
N SER A 44 -13.60 12.93 6.40
CA SER A 44 -13.36 12.65 7.82
C SER A 44 -13.49 11.17 8.13
N CYS A 45 -14.43 10.47 7.48
CA CYS A 45 -14.70 9.06 7.71
C CYS A 45 -15.18 8.39 6.42
N VAL A 46 -14.46 7.36 5.99
CA VAL A 46 -14.83 6.51 4.84
C VAL A 46 -14.86 5.06 5.32
N ASN A 47 -15.94 4.34 5.03
CA ASN A 47 -16.07 2.94 5.41
C ASN A 47 -15.69 2.01 4.26
N ARG A 48 -15.11 0.87 4.60
CA ARG A 48 -14.83 -0.27 3.71
C ARG A 48 -15.51 -1.51 4.28
N TYR A 49 -16.07 -2.34 3.41
CA TYR A 49 -16.70 -3.61 3.78
C TYR A 49 -15.83 -4.74 3.28
N VAL A 50 -15.13 -5.42 4.18
CA VAL A 50 -14.17 -6.47 3.82
C VAL A 50 -14.79 -7.83 4.09
N HIS A 51 -14.80 -8.67 3.05
CA HIS A 51 -15.26 -10.06 3.13
C HIS A 51 -14.13 -10.95 3.65
N THR A 52 -14.46 -11.82 4.60
CA THR A 52 -13.55 -12.83 5.17
C THR A 52 -14.31 -14.11 5.47
N THR A 53 -13.60 -15.22 5.60
CA THR A 53 -14.16 -16.47 6.13
C THR A 53 -13.87 -16.58 7.62
N THR A 54 -14.83 -17.07 8.39
CA THR A 54 -14.63 -17.39 9.81
C THR A 54 -13.75 -18.63 9.97
N SER A 55 -13.27 -18.90 11.19
CA SER A 55 -12.56 -20.13 11.52
C SER A 55 -13.37 -21.42 11.28
N THR A 56 -14.69 -21.29 11.07
CA THR A 56 -15.61 -22.39 10.73
C THR A 56 -15.96 -22.43 9.24
N GLY A 57 -15.32 -21.60 8.40
CA GLY A 57 -15.53 -21.57 6.96
C GLY A 57 -16.80 -20.85 6.48
N ALA A 58 -17.47 -20.07 7.34
CA ALA A 58 -18.63 -19.27 6.95
C ALA A 58 -18.21 -17.88 6.45
N ASP A 59 -18.92 -17.34 5.47
CA ASP A 59 -18.69 -15.97 5.00
C ASP A 59 -19.06 -14.95 6.09
N SER A 60 -18.21 -13.94 6.24
CA SER A 60 -18.36 -12.84 7.18
C SER A 60 -17.95 -11.53 6.52
N VAL A 61 -18.61 -10.44 6.90
CA VAL A 61 -18.25 -9.08 6.48
C VAL A 61 -17.95 -8.28 7.72
N TYR A 62 -16.79 -7.64 7.77
CA TYR A 62 -16.51 -6.66 8.81
C TYR A 62 -16.28 -5.28 8.20
N LYS A 63 -16.65 -4.26 8.97
CA LYS A 63 -16.53 -2.86 8.61
C LYS A 63 -15.17 -2.34 9.08
N LYS A 64 -14.37 -1.82 8.15
CA LYS A 64 -13.14 -1.06 8.45
C LYS A 64 -13.40 0.41 8.16
N THR A 65 -13.03 1.28 9.09
CA THR A 65 -13.17 2.72 8.91
C THR A 65 -11.79 3.34 8.67
N LEU A 66 -11.72 4.17 7.63
CA LEU A 66 -10.58 5.01 7.31
C LEU A 66 -10.86 6.45 7.74
N THR A 67 -9.90 7.06 8.43
CA THR A 67 -9.97 8.45 8.91
C THR A 67 -8.96 9.28 8.13
N ASP A 68 -9.40 10.41 7.57
CA ASP A 68 -8.59 11.29 6.72
C ASP A 68 -7.73 10.53 5.68
N PRO A 69 -8.33 9.62 4.86
CA PRO A 69 -7.57 8.64 4.10
C PRO A 69 -6.71 9.22 2.97
N VAL A 70 -7.09 10.38 2.43
CA VAL A 70 -6.41 11.01 1.29
C VAL A 70 -6.52 12.54 1.38
N VAL A 71 -5.58 13.22 0.72
CA VAL A 71 -5.57 14.69 0.59
C VAL A 71 -6.30 15.09 -0.69
N PHE A 72 -7.10 16.16 -0.60
CA PHE A 72 -7.82 16.73 -1.74
C PHE A 72 -7.19 18.03 -2.23
N THR A 73 -7.17 18.18 -3.55
CA THR A 73 -6.86 19.43 -4.24
C THR A 73 -8.17 20.18 -4.49
N ILE A 74 -8.19 21.49 -4.19
CA ILE A 74 -9.28 22.40 -4.55
C ILE A 74 -8.77 23.32 -5.67
N ASP A 75 -9.12 23.00 -6.91
CA ASP A 75 -8.84 23.88 -8.04
C ASP A 75 -9.89 24.99 -8.08
N GLN A 76 -9.50 26.17 -7.58
CA GLN A 76 -10.36 27.35 -7.53
C GLN A 76 -10.71 27.92 -8.91
N ALA A 77 -9.83 27.72 -9.91
CA ALA A 77 -10.03 28.25 -11.26
C ALA A 77 -10.99 27.38 -12.06
N GLN A 78 -10.81 26.06 -11.99
CA GLN A 78 -11.67 25.08 -12.67
C GLN A 78 -12.91 24.72 -11.85
N ARG A 79 -12.97 25.10 -10.58
CA ARG A 79 -14.04 24.77 -9.63
C ARG A 79 -14.19 23.26 -9.46
N LYS A 80 -13.06 22.58 -9.24
CA LYS A 80 -13.00 21.13 -9.04
C LYS A 80 -12.39 20.79 -7.69
N ILE A 81 -12.87 19.71 -7.09
CA ILE A 81 -12.33 19.13 -5.86
C ILE A 81 -12.04 17.66 -6.13
N TYR A 82 -10.79 17.23 -5.99
CA TYR A 82 -10.40 15.86 -6.28
C TYR A 82 -9.18 15.40 -5.48
N ASN A 83 -9.12 14.10 -5.17
CA ASN A 83 -7.94 13.46 -4.57
C ASN A 83 -6.97 13.02 -5.67
N THR A 84 -5.69 13.35 -5.53
CA THR A 84 -4.65 12.92 -6.49
C THR A 84 -4.33 11.45 -6.33
N ASP A 85 -4.29 10.96 -5.08
CA ASP A 85 -4.12 9.55 -4.78
C ASP A 85 -5.48 8.89 -4.56
N SER A 86 -5.70 7.74 -5.18
CA SER A 86 -7.01 7.09 -5.20
C SER A 86 -7.30 6.35 -3.91
N LEU A 87 -8.58 6.30 -3.52
CA LEU A 87 -9.03 5.43 -2.43
C LEU A 87 -9.05 3.95 -2.87
N PRO A 88 -9.07 3.00 -1.92
CA PRO A 88 -9.36 1.60 -2.19
C PRO A 88 -10.66 1.40 -3.00
N SER A 89 -10.70 0.40 -3.87
CA SER A 89 -11.83 0.16 -4.78
C SER A 89 -13.15 -0.22 -4.08
N ASP A 90 -13.06 -0.67 -2.84
CA ASP A 90 -14.13 -1.23 -2.01
C ASP A 90 -14.65 -0.25 -0.93
N VAL A 91 -14.34 1.05 -1.07
CA VAL A 91 -14.90 2.10 -0.20
C VAL A 91 -16.38 2.33 -0.49
N ASP A 92 -17.15 2.58 0.57
CA ASP A 92 -18.54 3.01 0.46
C ASP A 92 -18.62 4.52 0.20
N LEU A 93 -18.86 4.86 -1.07
CA LEU A 93 -19.03 6.25 -1.51
C LEU A 93 -20.41 6.85 -1.19
N ASN A 94 -21.36 6.04 -0.72
CA ASN A 94 -22.74 6.49 -0.46
C ASN A 94 -22.89 7.09 0.96
N HIS A 95 -21.98 6.76 1.89
CA HIS A 95 -22.08 7.14 3.30
C HIS A 95 -20.75 7.68 3.83
N ILE A 96 -20.32 8.83 3.31
CA ILE A 96 -19.06 9.46 3.71
C ILE A 96 -19.31 10.68 4.60
N LEU A 97 -18.61 10.77 5.73
CA LEU A 97 -18.53 12.04 6.48
C LEU A 97 -17.43 12.90 5.86
N ALA A 98 -17.77 14.12 5.47
CA ALA A 98 -16.82 15.09 4.95
C ALA A 98 -16.66 16.28 5.92
N SER A 99 -15.47 16.88 5.92
CA SER A 99 -15.21 18.16 6.56
C SER A 99 -14.98 19.22 5.47
N ILE A 100 -15.88 20.19 5.41
CA ILE A 100 -15.92 21.22 4.38
C ILE A 100 -15.95 22.59 5.06
N SER A 101 -15.01 23.45 4.69
CA SER A 101 -14.93 24.83 5.18
C SER A 101 -15.03 25.80 4.00
N SER A 102 -15.70 26.92 4.20
CA SER A 102 -15.81 28.02 3.25
C SER A 102 -14.96 29.22 3.69
N ILE A 103 -14.64 30.10 2.75
CA ILE A 103 -14.14 31.44 3.10
C ILE A 103 -15.29 32.30 3.64
N ASN A 104 -14.95 33.23 4.54
CA ASN A 104 -15.87 34.25 5.06
C ASN A 104 -17.22 33.72 5.58
N SER A 105 -17.23 32.50 6.12
CA SER A 105 -18.42 31.84 6.65
C SER A 105 -19.56 31.69 5.63
N GLY A 106 -19.24 31.53 4.34
CA GLY A 106 -20.23 31.22 3.31
C GLY A 106 -20.98 29.92 3.59
N THR A 107 -22.26 29.84 3.24
CA THR A 107 -23.09 28.66 3.53
C THR A 107 -22.86 27.57 2.51
N VAL A 108 -22.43 26.38 2.97
CA VAL A 108 -22.24 25.22 2.10
C VAL A 108 -23.54 24.42 2.00
N VAL A 109 -23.91 24.02 0.79
CA VAL A 109 -25.01 23.11 0.50
C VAL A 109 -24.54 21.98 -0.42
N VAL A 110 -25.16 20.82 -0.23
CA VAL A 110 -24.99 19.62 -1.05
C VAL A 110 -26.10 19.60 -2.08
N ASN A 111 -25.75 19.48 -3.36
CA ASN A 111 -26.72 19.43 -4.45
C ASN A 111 -26.85 18.00 -4.99
N TYR A 112 -28.04 17.45 -4.91
CA TYR A 112 -28.41 16.18 -5.53
C TYR A 112 -29.38 16.41 -6.70
N PRO A 113 -29.44 15.51 -7.69
CA PRO A 113 -30.51 15.52 -8.67
C PRO A 113 -31.82 15.05 -8.02
N ASP A 114 -32.92 15.76 -8.29
CA ASP A 114 -34.27 15.32 -7.97
C ASP A 114 -34.75 14.22 -8.96
N LYS A 115 -36.03 13.81 -8.86
CA LYS A 115 -36.60 12.77 -9.73
C LYS A 115 -36.61 13.14 -11.23
N ASN A 116 -36.52 14.42 -11.55
CA ASN A 116 -36.50 14.95 -12.90
C ASN A 116 -35.08 15.35 -13.35
N GLY A 117 -34.07 15.22 -12.49
CA GLY A 117 -32.69 15.64 -12.74
C GLY A 117 -32.38 17.10 -12.38
N GLU A 118 -33.35 17.80 -11.79
CA GLU A 118 -33.22 19.19 -11.34
C GLU A 118 -32.51 19.28 -9.99
N ASP A 119 -32.10 20.48 -9.60
CA ASP A 119 -31.36 20.68 -8.34
C ASP A 119 -32.23 20.44 -7.10
N SER A 120 -31.71 19.65 -6.16
CA SER A 120 -32.25 19.43 -4.82
C SER A 120 -31.17 19.76 -3.80
N LEU A 121 -31.31 20.93 -3.16
CA LEU A 121 -30.30 21.50 -2.26
C LEU A 121 -30.56 21.13 -0.80
N LEU A 122 -29.53 20.64 -0.12
CA LEU A 122 -29.55 20.31 1.30
C LEU A 122 -28.42 21.06 2.01
N TYR A 123 -28.68 21.58 3.22
CA TYR A 123 -27.61 22.18 4.02
C TYR A 123 -26.57 21.13 4.40
N TYR A 124 -25.29 21.47 4.22
CA TYR A 124 -24.21 20.62 4.68
C TYR A 124 -24.13 20.59 6.21
N SER A 125 -23.88 19.39 6.76
CA SER A 125 -23.49 19.18 8.15
C SER A 125 -22.30 18.23 8.20
N SER A 126 -21.31 18.51 9.04
CA SER A 126 -20.15 17.63 9.23
C SER A 126 -20.47 16.31 9.92
N THR A 127 -21.68 16.18 10.48
CA THR A 127 -22.14 14.97 11.17
C THR A 127 -23.10 14.13 10.33
N ASP A 128 -23.48 14.61 9.14
CA ASP A 128 -24.32 13.87 8.21
C ASP A 128 -23.47 13.33 7.05
N SER A 129 -23.84 12.15 6.56
CA SER A 129 -23.11 11.52 5.47
C SER A 129 -23.56 12.07 4.12
N ILE A 130 -22.60 12.22 3.20
CA ILE A 130 -22.83 12.61 1.82
C ILE A 130 -22.72 11.38 0.93
N ASP A 131 -23.65 11.24 -0.02
CA ASP A 131 -23.64 10.25 -1.09
C ASP A 131 -22.90 10.84 -2.30
N PHE A 132 -21.60 10.55 -2.41
CA PHE A 132 -20.78 11.04 -3.51
C PHE A 132 -21.05 10.33 -4.84
N VAL A 133 -21.83 9.24 -4.85
CA VAL A 133 -22.26 8.57 -6.08
C VAL A 133 -23.38 9.36 -6.76
N LYS A 134 -24.26 9.98 -5.98
CA LYS A 134 -25.38 10.78 -6.49
C LYS A 134 -25.10 12.29 -6.50
N LEU A 135 -24.01 12.74 -5.88
CA LEU A 135 -23.66 14.15 -5.78
C LEU A 135 -23.55 14.78 -7.17
N LYS A 136 -24.26 15.88 -7.38
CA LYS A 136 -24.12 16.71 -8.59
C LYS A 136 -22.98 17.72 -8.41
N ASP A 137 -23.04 18.50 -7.35
CA ASP A 137 -22.02 19.49 -6.99
C ASP A 137 -22.12 19.89 -5.50
N LEU A 138 -21.08 20.53 -4.99
CA LEU A 138 -21.14 21.29 -3.74
C LEU A 138 -21.25 22.77 -4.05
N ARG A 139 -22.15 23.49 -3.39
CA ARG A 139 -22.27 24.95 -3.56
C ARG A 139 -21.92 25.67 -2.28
N VAL A 140 -21.22 26.78 -2.42
CA VAL A 140 -20.99 27.74 -1.34
C VAL A 140 -21.64 29.06 -1.71
N TYR A 141 -22.62 29.48 -0.92
CA TYR A 141 -23.32 30.75 -1.04
C TYR A 141 -22.57 31.83 -0.26
N SER A 142 -22.62 33.07 -0.75
CA SER A 142 -22.08 34.21 -0.02
C SER A 142 -22.85 34.43 1.27
N GLN A 143 -22.30 35.24 2.18
CA GLN A 143 -22.95 35.48 3.47
C GLN A 143 -24.32 36.18 3.31
N SER A 144 -24.51 36.94 2.23
CA SER A 144 -25.79 37.54 1.86
C SER A 144 -26.73 36.59 1.11
N GLY A 145 -26.23 35.43 0.66
CA GLY A 145 -26.95 34.49 -0.21
C GLY A 145 -27.11 34.95 -1.66
N ALA A 146 -26.61 36.14 -2.02
CA ALA A 146 -26.84 36.74 -3.34
C ALA A 146 -26.08 36.05 -4.48
N SER A 147 -25.00 35.34 -4.18
CA SER A 147 -24.21 34.61 -5.16
C SER A 147 -23.76 33.26 -4.62
N TYR A 148 -23.43 32.34 -5.51
CA TYR A 148 -22.82 31.06 -5.14
C TYR A 148 -21.73 30.63 -6.11
N ARG A 149 -20.85 29.76 -5.63
CA ARG A 149 -19.89 29.02 -6.44
C ARG A 149 -20.16 27.52 -6.27
N ALA A 150 -20.39 26.83 -7.39
CA ALA A 150 -20.50 25.38 -7.44
C ALA A 150 -19.14 24.74 -7.72
N TYR A 151 -18.86 23.62 -7.08
CA TYR A 151 -17.69 22.78 -7.28
C TYR A 151 -18.10 21.37 -7.68
N GLU A 152 -17.53 20.88 -8.77
CA GLU A 152 -17.58 19.47 -9.14
C GLU A 152 -16.64 18.69 -8.22
N VAL A 153 -17.13 17.63 -7.57
CA VAL A 153 -16.32 16.79 -6.68
C VAL A 153 -16.10 15.44 -7.33
N THR A 154 -14.84 15.05 -7.49
CA THR A 154 -14.45 13.74 -8.00
C THR A 154 -13.69 12.99 -6.92
N ILE A 155 -14.23 11.85 -6.47
CA ILE A 155 -13.51 10.94 -5.60
C ILE A 155 -12.93 9.83 -6.45
N ASN A 156 -11.61 9.84 -6.63
CA ASN A 156 -10.89 8.80 -7.36
C ASN A 156 -10.72 7.56 -6.48
N VAL A 157 -11.05 6.38 -7.05
CA VAL A 157 -10.89 5.06 -6.42
C VAL A 157 -10.08 4.15 -7.35
N HIS A 158 -9.36 3.17 -6.80
CA HIS A 158 -8.73 2.13 -7.59
C HIS A 158 -9.79 1.36 -8.40
N LYS A 159 -9.47 1.00 -9.65
CA LYS A 159 -10.36 0.20 -10.50
C LYS A 159 -10.23 -1.30 -10.28
N ALA A 160 -9.17 -1.70 -9.59
CA ALA A 160 -8.80 -3.07 -9.31
C ALA A 160 -8.95 -3.31 -7.80
N GLU A 161 -9.37 -4.53 -7.43
CA GLU A 161 -9.46 -4.92 -6.02
C GLU A 161 -8.10 -4.76 -5.32
N THR A 162 -8.09 -4.11 -4.16
CA THR A 162 -6.88 -4.02 -3.32
C THR A 162 -6.84 -5.19 -2.34
N GLY A 163 -5.64 -5.53 -1.87
CA GLY A 163 -5.47 -6.59 -0.87
C GLY A 163 -5.59 -8.02 -1.41
N LYS A 164 -5.60 -8.23 -2.73
CA LYS A 164 -5.52 -9.56 -3.37
C LYS A 164 -4.61 -9.53 -4.59
N ILE A 165 -4.08 -10.70 -4.96
CA ILE A 165 -3.37 -10.85 -6.23
C ILE A 165 -4.40 -10.90 -7.37
N ILE A 166 -4.20 -10.04 -8.35
CA ILE A 166 -4.92 -10.04 -9.62
C ILE A 166 -4.06 -10.79 -10.63
N TRP A 167 -4.58 -11.92 -11.10
CA TRP A 167 -3.91 -12.78 -12.06
C TRP A 167 -4.32 -12.46 -13.49
N GLU A 168 -3.33 -12.39 -14.37
CA GLU A 168 -3.50 -12.27 -15.81
C GLU A 168 -2.76 -13.44 -16.48
N GLN A 169 -3.45 -14.13 -17.40
CA GLN A 169 -2.81 -15.17 -18.20
C GLN A 169 -1.90 -14.53 -19.25
N LYS A 170 -0.69 -15.06 -19.37
CA LYS A 170 0.36 -14.58 -20.26
C LYS A 170 0.91 -15.71 -21.13
N THR A 171 1.85 -15.36 -21.99
CA THR A 171 2.59 -16.31 -22.81
C THR A 171 4.04 -16.41 -22.36
N ALA A 172 4.75 -17.43 -22.80
CA ALA A 172 6.19 -17.57 -22.54
C ALA A 172 7.01 -16.38 -23.07
N ALA A 173 6.52 -15.65 -24.07
CA ALA A 173 7.18 -14.47 -24.61
C ALA A 173 7.13 -13.26 -23.66
N ASP A 174 6.20 -13.26 -22.70
CA ASP A 174 6.06 -12.18 -21.71
C ASP A 174 6.95 -12.38 -20.48
N LEU A 175 7.56 -13.57 -20.32
CA LEU A 175 8.37 -13.90 -19.15
C LEU A 175 9.56 -12.95 -19.01
N PRO A 176 9.87 -12.50 -17.78
CA PRO A 176 11.04 -11.67 -17.55
C PRO A 176 12.32 -12.47 -17.83
N THR A 177 13.27 -11.82 -18.52
CA THR A 177 14.60 -12.39 -18.76
C THR A 177 15.58 -11.92 -17.70
N ASP A 178 16.25 -12.87 -17.03
CA ASP A 178 17.32 -12.57 -16.07
C ASP A 178 18.68 -12.98 -16.63
N ALA A 179 19.35 -12.04 -17.30
CA ALA A 179 20.68 -12.25 -17.86
C ALA A 179 21.76 -12.49 -16.78
N LYS A 180 21.56 -11.95 -15.57
CA LYS A 180 22.51 -12.11 -14.46
C LYS A 180 22.43 -13.53 -13.92
N LYS A 181 21.24 -14.10 -13.77
CA LYS A 181 21.04 -15.52 -13.43
C LYS A 181 21.71 -16.43 -14.45
N ALA A 182 21.50 -16.19 -15.75
CA ALA A 182 22.12 -17.00 -16.80
C ALA A 182 23.66 -17.00 -16.72
N LEU A 183 24.27 -15.84 -16.40
CA LEU A 183 25.71 -15.74 -16.18
C LEU A 183 26.17 -16.54 -14.95
N TRP A 184 25.44 -16.44 -13.83
CA TRP A 184 25.74 -17.22 -12.62
C TRP A 184 25.66 -18.73 -12.86
N GLU A 185 24.64 -19.19 -13.59
CA GLU A 185 24.48 -20.61 -13.94
C GLU A 185 25.67 -21.10 -14.77
N GLN A 186 26.08 -20.30 -15.76
CA GLN A 186 27.25 -20.61 -16.59
C GLN A 186 28.54 -20.69 -15.74
N LYS A 187 28.76 -19.71 -14.85
CA LYS A 187 29.96 -19.64 -14.00
C LYS A 187 30.03 -20.76 -12.99
N ALA A 188 28.92 -21.06 -12.30
CA ALA A 188 28.83 -22.18 -11.36
C ALA A 188 29.09 -23.52 -12.07
N ALA A 189 28.51 -23.73 -13.26
CA ALA A 189 28.75 -24.93 -14.04
C ALA A 189 30.21 -25.05 -14.51
N ALA A 190 30.83 -23.96 -14.97
CA ALA A 190 32.24 -23.93 -15.36
C ALA A 190 33.19 -24.23 -14.19
N ALA A 191 32.81 -23.83 -12.97
CA ALA A 191 33.52 -24.14 -11.74
C ALA A 191 33.24 -25.56 -11.19
N GLY A 192 32.40 -26.35 -11.86
CA GLY A 192 32.09 -27.73 -11.46
C GLY A 192 31.12 -27.84 -10.27
N MET A 193 30.32 -26.80 -10.00
CA MET A 193 29.27 -26.87 -8.97
C MET A 193 28.15 -27.84 -9.39
N LYS A 194 27.57 -28.56 -8.43
CA LYS A 194 26.45 -29.49 -8.66
C LYS A 194 25.19 -28.73 -9.05
N GLN A 195 24.89 -27.63 -8.36
CA GLN A 195 23.66 -26.87 -8.54
C GLN A 195 23.85 -25.43 -8.06
N LEU A 196 23.57 -24.44 -8.90
CA LEU A 196 23.40 -23.06 -8.44
C LEU A 196 22.10 -22.97 -7.63
N LEU A 197 22.17 -22.36 -6.45
CA LEU A 197 21.01 -22.13 -5.58
C LEU A 197 20.38 -20.77 -5.87
N GLY A 198 21.23 -19.75 -5.94
CA GLY A 198 20.81 -18.38 -6.24
C GLY A 198 21.92 -17.41 -5.88
N TYR A 199 21.61 -16.13 -5.93
CA TYR A 199 22.57 -15.06 -5.72
C TYR A 199 21.88 -13.84 -5.12
N GLY A 200 22.63 -13.07 -4.35
CA GLY A 200 22.24 -11.75 -3.88
C GLY A 200 22.90 -10.63 -4.67
N THR A 201 23.03 -9.49 -4.04
CA THR A 201 23.69 -8.30 -4.57
C THR A 201 25.18 -8.58 -4.82
N ALA A 202 25.88 -9.17 -3.84
CA ALA A 202 27.34 -9.34 -3.85
C ALA A 202 27.83 -10.81 -3.79
N GLU A 203 27.03 -11.72 -3.24
CA GLU A 203 27.40 -13.14 -3.06
C GLU A 203 26.52 -14.06 -3.91
N GLY A 204 27.11 -15.13 -4.46
CA GLY A 204 26.40 -16.22 -5.13
C GLY A 204 26.57 -17.54 -4.38
N TYR A 205 25.55 -18.40 -4.40
CA TYR A 205 25.51 -19.64 -3.62
C TYR A 205 25.20 -20.85 -4.48
N ALA A 206 25.87 -21.96 -4.21
CA ALA A 206 25.73 -23.22 -4.93
C ALA A 206 26.00 -24.42 -4.02
N PHE A 207 25.58 -25.60 -4.44
CA PHE A 207 26.10 -26.84 -3.87
C PHE A 207 27.29 -27.36 -4.67
N GLY A 208 28.35 -27.75 -3.95
CA GLY A 208 29.46 -28.53 -4.51
C GLY A 208 29.03 -29.97 -4.84
N THR A 209 29.87 -30.70 -5.57
CA THR A 209 29.63 -32.12 -5.89
C THR A 209 29.66 -33.03 -4.65
N ASP A 210 30.32 -32.58 -3.58
CA ASP A 210 30.35 -33.20 -2.25
C ASP A 210 29.12 -32.88 -1.39
N GLY A 211 28.19 -32.04 -1.89
CA GLY A 211 27.01 -31.59 -1.18
C GLY A 211 27.26 -30.44 -0.20
N MET A 212 28.47 -29.90 -0.13
CA MET A 212 28.77 -28.74 0.72
C MET A 212 28.18 -27.46 0.12
N LEU A 213 27.75 -26.56 1.00
CA LEU A 213 27.28 -25.24 0.61
C LEU A 213 28.48 -24.36 0.27
N MET A 214 28.47 -23.81 -0.94
CA MET A 214 29.56 -23.01 -1.51
C MET A 214 29.11 -21.57 -1.70
N VAL A 215 30.04 -20.63 -1.52
CA VAL A 215 29.84 -19.20 -1.76
C VAL A 215 30.90 -18.67 -2.72
N SER A 216 30.47 -17.80 -3.62
CA SER A 216 31.35 -16.95 -4.44
C SER A 216 31.10 -15.48 -4.11
N LYS A 217 32.19 -14.71 -4.02
CA LYS A 217 32.17 -13.27 -3.69
C LYS A 217 32.76 -12.39 -4.81
N ASP A 218 33.01 -13.00 -5.96
CA ASP A 218 33.70 -12.39 -7.10
C ASP A 218 32.99 -12.69 -8.42
N ASN A 219 31.65 -12.71 -8.39
CA ASN A 219 30.78 -12.98 -9.55
C ASN A 219 31.00 -14.38 -10.18
N GLY A 220 31.28 -15.37 -9.34
CA GLY A 220 31.35 -16.78 -9.74
C GLY A 220 32.71 -17.22 -10.28
N GLU A 221 33.74 -16.38 -10.19
CA GLU A 221 35.10 -16.73 -10.65
C GLU A 221 35.76 -17.72 -9.69
N THR A 222 35.58 -17.53 -8.37
CA THR A 222 36.06 -18.46 -7.35
C THR A 222 34.95 -18.85 -6.37
N TRP A 223 35.04 -20.08 -5.87
CA TRP A 223 34.07 -20.68 -4.95
C TRP A 223 34.80 -21.29 -3.76
N ALA A 224 34.26 -21.06 -2.56
CA ALA A 224 34.77 -21.65 -1.31
C ALA A 224 33.61 -22.20 -0.49
N ALA A 225 33.88 -23.16 0.40
CA ALA A 225 32.88 -23.64 1.36
C ALA A 225 32.43 -22.47 2.25
N ASP A 226 31.12 -22.31 2.42
CA ASP A 226 30.53 -21.29 3.30
C ASP A 226 30.41 -21.82 4.73
N GLU A 227 30.35 -20.90 5.70
CA GLU A 227 30.27 -21.27 7.11
C GLU A 227 28.83 -21.64 7.49
N LEU A 228 28.69 -22.72 8.27
CA LEU A 228 27.43 -23.17 8.88
C LEU A 228 27.54 -23.08 10.41
N ASP A 229 26.44 -22.78 11.09
CA ASP A 229 26.39 -22.83 12.56
C ASP A 229 26.07 -24.22 13.13
N ASP A 230 25.57 -25.13 12.29
CA ASP A 230 25.20 -26.50 12.63
C ASP A 230 25.73 -27.51 11.57
N ASP A 231 25.49 -28.79 11.79
CA ASP A 231 25.95 -29.89 10.95
C ASP A 231 25.39 -29.79 9.52
N ALA A 232 26.29 -29.87 8.53
CA ALA A 232 25.97 -29.89 7.10
C ALA A 232 24.98 -31.00 6.71
N ALA A 233 24.85 -32.05 7.51
CA ALA A 233 23.83 -33.09 7.32
C ALA A 233 22.38 -32.58 7.39
N TRP A 234 22.15 -31.35 7.88
CA TRP A 234 20.85 -30.67 7.89
C TRP A 234 20.60 -29.79 6.65
N LEU A 235 21.54 -29.66 5.72
CA LEU A 235 21.32 -28.93 4.47
C LEU A 235 20.26 -29.63 3.60
N PRO A 236 19.41 -28.89 2.86
CA PRO A 236 18.44 -29.52 1.95
C PRO A 236 19.12 -30.45 0.94
N THR A 237 18.51 -31.61 0.69
CA THR A 237 18.98 -32.58 -0.32
C THR A 237 18.10 -32.61 -1.56
N ASP A 238 16.81 -32.27 -1.41
CA ASP A 238 15.79 -32.27 -2.47
C ASP A 238 14.80 -31.11 -2.29
N ASN A 239 13.96 -30.86 -3.31
CA ASN A 239 12.95 -29.79 -3.33
C ASN A 239 13.52 -28.45 -2.85
N ILE A 240 14.67 -28.09 -3.41
CA ILE A 240 15.50 -27.00 -2.92
C ILE A 240 15.02 -25.69 -3.54
N ALA A 241 14.75 -24.71 -2.69
CA ALA A 241 14.36 -23.37 -3.08
C ALA A 241 15.16 -22.32 -2.31
N PHE A 242 15.42 -21.20 -2.98
CA PHE A 242 16.27 -20.14 -2.46
C PHE A 242 15.64 -18.78 -2.76
N ALA A 243 15.76 -17.86 -1.82
CA ALA A 243 15.35 -16.48 -1.98
C ALA A 243 16.40 -15.54 -1.41
N SER A 244 16.67 -14.45 -2.13
CA SER A 244 17.56 -13.37 -1.72
C SER A 244 16.84 -12.03 -1.77
N TRP A 245 17.11 -11.15 -0.82
CA TRP A 245 16.67 -9.75 -0.89
C TRP A 245 17.56 -8.82 -0.08
N ALA A 246 17.76 -7.61 -0.59
CA ALA A 246 18.51 -6.57 0.10
C ALA A 246 17.81 -6.14 1.40
N PHE A 247 18.60 -5.76 2.39
CA PHE A 247 18.09 -5.19 3.63
C PHE A 247 17.70 -3.72 3.42
N ALA A 248 16.48 -3.35 3.78
CA ALA A 248 15.98 -2.00 3.51
C ALA A 248 16.76 -0.88 4.21
N ALA A 249 17.44 -1.18 5.32
CA ALA A 249 18.16 -0.19 6.12
C ALA A 249 19.69 -0.18 5.89
N ASN A 250 20.23 -1.08 5.06
CA ASN A 250 21.66 -1.14 4.75
C ASN A 250 21.86 -1.60 3.29
N ASP A 251 22.58 -0.81 2.51
CA ASP A 251 22.89 -1.09 1.10
C ASP A 251 23.97 -2.17 0.90
N SER A 252 24.57 -2.63 2.00
CA SER A 252 25.65 -3.60 2.02
C SER A 252 25.27 -4.92 2.72
N THR A 253 23.96 -5.18 2.86
CA THR A 253 23.44 -6.39 3.49
C THR A 253 22.33 -7.01 2.66
N ASP A 254 22.40 -8.32 2.44
CA ASP A 254 21.29 -9.11 1.91
C ASP A 254 20.84 -10.18 2.91
N TYR A 255 19.56 -10.50 2.90
CA TYR A 255 19.03 -11.72 3.49
C TYR A 255 19.05 -12.84 2.45
N GLN A 256 19.51 -14.00 2.91
CA GLN A 256 19.49 -15.24 2.15
C GLN A 256 18.65 -16.26 2.90
N MET A 257 17.81 -16.99 2.17
CA MET A 257 17.03 -18.07 2.71
C MET A 257 17.11 -19.28 1.79
N LEU A 258 17.49 -20.42 2.37
CA LEU A 258 17.60 -21.70 1.70
C LEU A 258 16.64 -22.67 2.39
N VAL A 259 15.72 -23.24 1.62
CA VAL A 259 14.69 -24.13 2.12
C VAL A 259 14.63 -25.37 1.25
N GLY A 260 14.35 -26.52 1.85
CA GLY A 260 14.01 -27.71 1.08
C GLY A 260 13.80 -28.92 1.96
N THR A 261 13.71 -30.09 1.35
CA THR A 261 13.48 -31.34 2.06
C THR A 261 14.79 -32.02 2.42
N ASN A 262 14.80 -32.69 3.58
CA ASN A 262 15.90 -33.49 4.09
C ASN A 262 15.32 -34.66 4.93
N ASP A 263 16.01 -35.80 4.98
CA ASP A 263 15.59 -37.00 5.71
C ASP A 263 15.67 -36.88 7.24
N LYS A 264 16.25 -35.80 7.77
CA LYS A 264 16.22 -35.47 9.20
C LYS A 264 14.82 -35.12 9.72
N SER A 265 13.87 -34.83 8.82
CA SER A 265 12.48 -34.54 9.18
C SER A 265 11.51 -35.14 8.16
N ASP A 266 10.51 -35.87 8.66
CA ASP A 266 9.40 -36.37 7.83
C ASP A 266 8.24 -35.37 7.74
N LYS A 267 8.23 -34.35 8.60
CA LYS A 267 7.09 -33.42 8.75
C LYS A 267 7.33 -32.07 8.09
N ALA A 268 8.57 -31.58 8.11
CA ALA A 268 8.89 -30.20 7.76
C ALA A 268 10.02 -30.11 6.73
N CYS A 269 10.00 -29.05 5.94
CA CYS A 269 11.20 -28.59 5.24
C CYS A 269 12.23 -28.08 6.26
N VAL A 270 13.52 -28.25 5.96
CA VAL A 270 14.62 -27.62 6.70
C VAL A 270 14.81 -26.20 6.16
N VAL A 271 15.05 -25.24 7.07
CA VAL A 271 15.20 -23.82 6.73
C VAL A 271 16.54 -23.33 7.26
N TRP A 272 17.37 -22.84 6.35
CA TRP A 272 18.61 -22.14 6.65
C TRP A 272 18.49 -20.69 6.23
N ARG A 273 19.07 -19.78 7.02
CA ARG A 273 19.14 -18.36 6.66
C ARG A 273 20.53 -17.79 6.87
N LYS A 274 20.88 -16.76 6.12
CA LYS A 274 22.11 -15.99 6.29
C LYS A 274 21.81 -14.51 6.14
N ILE A 275 22.46 -13.69 6.97
CA ILE A 275 22.53 -12.24 6.78
C ILE A 275 23.88 -11.97 6.12
N ALA A 276 23.90 -11.88 4.80
CA ALA A 276 25.10 -11.67 4.02
C ALA A 276 25.51 -10.19 4.09
N GLU A 277 26.41 -9.88 5.02
CA GLU A 277 26.98 -8.55 5.20
C GLU A 277 28.31 -8.44 4.46
N TYR A 278 28.40 -7.50 3.53
CA TYR A 278 29.54 -7.33 2.63
C TYR A 278 30.14 -5.91 2.65
N ALA A 279 29.80 -5.08 3.65
CA ALA A 279 30.53 -3.84 3.89
C ALA A 279 32.00 -4.13 4.23
N LYS A 280 32.85 -3.13 3.94
CA LYS A 280 34.28 -3.22 4.20
C LYS A 280 34.55 -3.43 5.70
N ASN A 281 35.39 -4.41 6.01
CA ASN A 281 35.76 -4.83 7.38
C ASN A 281 34.66 -5.50 8.19
N SER A 282 33.54 -5.88 7.58
CA SER A 282 32.53 -6.70 8.24
C SER A 282 33.07 -8.11 8.56
N LEU A 283 32.57 -8.70 9.63
CA LEU A 283 32.87 -10.09 9.96
C LEU A 283 32.21 -11.02 8.93
N THR A 284 32.83 -12.18 8.68
CA THR A 284 32.23 -13.23 7.88
C THR A 284 30.91 -13.67 8.50
N SER A 285 29.84 -13.58 7.72
CA SER A 285 28.52 -14.11 8.07
C SER A 285 28.47 -15.62 7.80
N ARG A 286 27.63 -16.32 8.55
CA ARG A 286 27.41 -17.77 8.42
C ARG A 286 25.94 -18.07 8.20
N TRP A 287 25.66 -19.25 7.68
CA TRP A 287 24.32 -19.82 7.63
C TRP A 287 23.90 -20.31 9.02
N VAL A 288 22.63 -20.06 9.33
CA VAL A 288 21.98 -20.40 10.59
C VAL A 288 20.83 -21.35 10.31
N LEU A 289 20.88 -22.55 10.90
CA LEU A 289 19.77 -23.50 10.87
C LEU A 289 18.64 -22.99 11.77
N LEU A 290 17.42 -22.88 11.23
CA LEU A 290 16.26 -22.61 12.05
C LEU A 290 15.73 -23.91 12.65
N PRO A 291 15.57 -23.98 13.99
CA PRO A 291 15.14 -25.21 14.65
C PRO A 291 13.70 -25.55 14.27
N ILE A 292 13.46 -26.84 14.01
CA ILE A 292 12.11 -27.37 13.83
C ILE A 292 11.57 -27.70 15.23
N GLU A 293 10.86 -26.75 15.83
CA GLU A 293 10.28 -26.94 17.16
C GLU A 293 8.90 -27.62 17.09
N GLU A 294 8.78 -28.80 17.70
CA GLU A 294 7.56 -29.63 17.64
C GLU A 294 6.32 -28.95 18.28
N TYR A 295 6.51 -28.02 19.21
CA TYR A 295 5.42 -27.30 19.89
C TYR A 295 4.87 -26.10 19.12
N ALA A 296 5.59 -25.59 18.11
CA ALA A 296 5.21 -24.35 17.43
C ALA A 296 4.11 -24.56 16.39
N GLY A 297 3.99 -25.75 15.78
CA GLY A 297 2.95 -26.09 14.79
C GLY A 297 2.95 -25.25 13.50
N TYR A 298 3.84 -24.27 13.35
CA TYR A 298 3.93 -23.33 12.23
C TYR A 298 5.25 -23.49 11.45
N TYR A 299 5.77 -24.70 11.32
CA TYR A 299 6.87 -24.99 10.39
C TYR A 299 6.34 -25.04 8.95
N LEU A 300 7.24 -24.88 7.96
CA LEU A 300 6.88 -25.15 6.57
C LEU A 300 6.74 -26.68 6.38
N PRO A 301 5.58 -27.22 5.99
CA PRO A 301 5.41 -28.65 5.82
C PRO A 301 6.40 -29.22 4.79
N LYS A 302 6.80 -30.48 4.96
CA LYS A 302 7.57 -31.19 3.93
C LYS A 302 6.72 -31.29 2.67
N MET A 303 7.24 -30.82 1.54
CA MET A 303 6.48 -30.72 0.30
C MET A 303 7.36 -30.94 -0.93
N GLU A 304 6.71 -31.25 -2.04
CA GLU A 304 7.36 -31.38 -3.35
C GLU A 304 7.16 -30.11 -4.18
N ASN A 305 7.97 -29.96 -5.23
CA ASN A 305 7.89 -28.83 -6.17
C ASN A 305 7.99 -27.47 -5.46
N LEU A 306 8.80 -27.40 -4.40
CA LEU A 306 8.96 -26.21 -3.59
C LEU A 306 9.53 -25.06 -4.42
N ASN A 307 8.87 -23.92 -4.32
CA ASN A 307 9.34 -22.62 -4.79
C ASN A 307 9.37 -21.66 -3.60
N LEU A 308 10.36 -20.76 -3.60
CA LEU A 308 10.52 -19.73 -2.58
C LEU A 308 10.68 -18.39 -3.28
N VAL A 309 9.76 -17.47 -3.02
CA VAL A 309 9.74 -16.14 -3.66
C VAL A 309 9.50 -15.05 -2.62
N ARG A 310 9.91 -13.83 -2.95
CA ARG A 310 9.61 -12.67 -2.11
C ARG A 310 8.71 -11.71 -2.87
N PHE A 311 7.47 -11.57 -2.42
CA PHE A 311 6.44 -10.75 -3.06
C PHE A 311 5.74 -9.88 -2.03
N ASN A 312 5.49 -8.60 -2.32
CA ASN A 312 4.94 -7.61 -1.37
C ASN A 312 5.54 -7.69 0.03
N ASN A 313 6.88 -7.63 0.10
CA ASN A 313 7.63 -7.60 1.34
C ASN A 313 7.52 -8.80 2.27
N VAL A 314 6.96 -9.91 1.81
CA VAL A 314 6.92 -11.18 2.55
C VAL A 314 7.56 -12.30 1.75
N VAL A 315 8.06 -13.31 2.46
CA VAL A 315 8.57 -14.53 1.84
C VAL A 315 7.42 -15.52 1.71
N MET A 316 7.29 -16.12 0.54
CA MET A 316 6.26 -17.10 0.22
C MET A 316 6.89 -18.42 -0.22
N ALA A 317 6.34 -19.52 0.28
CA ALA A 317 6.62 -20.85 -0.19
C ALA A 317 5.38 -21.42 -0.89
N ILE A 318 5.59 -22.00 -2.07
CA ILE A 318 4.54 -22.60 -2.90
C ILE A 318 5.04 -23.99 -3.29
N GLY A 319 4.25 -25.02 -2.99
CA GLY A 319 4.57 -26.41 -3.32
C GLY A 319 3.43 -27.12 -4.02
N ASN A 320 3.49 -28.44 -3.99
CA ASN A 320 2.54 -29.34 -4.65
C ASN A 320 1.11 -29.34 -4.06
N ASP A 321 0.88 -28.75 -2.89
CA ASP A 321 -0.40 -28.78 -2.17
C ASP A 321 -1.34 -27.60 -2.51
N LYS A 322 -0.96 -26.74 -3.46
CA LYS A 322 -1.68 -25.52 -3.88
C LYS A 322 -1.85 -24.44 -2.81
N ASN A 323 -1.23 -24.59 -1.63
CA ASN A 323 -1.28 -23.56 -0.61
C ASN A 323 -0.12 -22.58 -0.81
N ILE A 324 -0.38 -21.30 -0.52
CA ILE A 324 0.68 -20.31 -0.34
C ILE A 324 0.96 -20.20 1.14
N TYR A 325 2.18 -20.57 1.54
CA TYR A 325 2.68 -20.40 2.89
C TYR A 325 3.47 -19.10 2.98
N VAL A 326 3.16 -18.25 3.96
CA VAL A 326 3.82 -16.96 4.15
C VAL A 326 4.61 -16.99 5.44
N SER A 327 5.86 -16.52 5.36
CA SER A 327 6.66 -16.16 6.52
C SER A 327 6.84 -14.65 6.61
N ARG A 328 6.50 -14.10 7.78
CA ARG A 328 6.65 -12.68 8.12
C ARG A 328 7.81 -12.41 9.08
N ASP A 329 8.44 -13.47 9.57
CA ASP A 329 9.50 -13.48 10.57
C ASP A 329 10.77 -14.17 10.04
N GLN A 330 10.97 -14.10 8.72
CA GLN A 330 12.20 -14.52 8.05
C GLN A 330 12.49 -16.01 8.26
N GLY A 331 11.46 -16.84 8.05
CA GLY A 331 11.55 -18.29 7.95
C GLY A 331 11.25 -19.05 9.22
N ILE A 332 11.00 -18.36 10.35
CA ILE A 332 10.74 -19.00 11.64
C ILE A 332 9.34 -19.63 11.67
N THR A 333 8.32 -18.88 11.25
CA THR A 333 6.96 -19.39 11.14
C THR A 333 6.40 -19.26 9.73
N TRP A 334 5.58 -20.24 9.36
CA TRP A 334 4.93 -20.38 8.07
C TRP A 334 3.44 -20.62 8.28
N LYS A 335 2.62 -19.77 7.65
CA LYS A 335 1.17 -19.83 7.77
C LYS A 335 0.53 -19.76 6.40
N THR A 336 -0.50 -20.56 6.18
CA THR A 336 -1.35 -20.40 4.99
C THR A 336 -2.09 -19.07 5.07
N THR A 337 -2.52 -18.58 3.92
CA THR A 337 -3.22 -17.31 3.80
C THR A 337 -4.38 -17.41 2.81
N THR A 338 -5.37 -16.53 2.99
CA THR A 338 -6.43 -16.27 2.01
C THR A 338 -6.20 -14.98 1.23
N THR A 339 -5.18 -14.19 1.61
CA THR A 339 -4.81 -12.92 0.95
C THR A 339 -4.08 -13.18 -0.36
N TYR A 340 -3.12 -14.11 -0.35
CA TYR A 340 -2.39 -14.53 -1.54
C TYR A 340 -2.98 -15.85 -2.03
N THR A 341 -3.48 -15.86 -3.26
CA THR A 341 -4.09 -17.03 -3.90
C THR A 341 -3.38 -17.33 -5.21
N LEU A 342 -3.44 -18.59 -5.65
CA LEU A 342 -3.03 -18.99 -7.00
C LEU A 342 -4.17 -18.68 -8.01
N PRO A 343 -3.88 -18.63 -9.33
CA PRO A 343 -4.92 -18.50 -10.34
C PRO A 343 -5.97 -19.62 -10.21
N GLU A 344 -7.26 -19.28 -10.28
CA GLU A 344 -8.36 -20.26 -10.12
C GLU A 344 -8.32 -21.37 -11.18
N THR A 345 -7.88 -21.03 -12.38
CA THR A 345 -7.79 -21.93 -13.53
C THR A 345 -6.39 -22.52 -13.73
N LEU A 346 -5.51 -22.41 -12.73
CA LEU A 346 -4.17 -23.00 -12.80
C LEU A 346 -4.26 -24.53 -12.98
N GLY A 347 -3.69 -25.02 -14.08
CA GLY A 347 -3.84 -26.40 -14.54
C GLY A 347 -2.90 -27.42 -13.88
N THR A 348 -1.87 -26.98 -13.15
CA THR A 348 -0.90 -27.87 -12.48
C THR A 348 -0.42 -27.32 -11.13
N ASN A 349 0.11 -28.19 -10.28
CA ASN A 349 0.75 -27.86 -9.00
C ASN A 349 2.28 -27.88 -9.12
N ASN A 350 2.80 -28.39 -10.24
CA ASN A 350 4.21 -28.42 -10.53
C ASN A 350 4.58 -27.17 -11.31
N LEU A 351 4.99 -26.15 -10.57
CA LEU A 351 5.21 -24.82 -11.11
C LEU A 351 6.63 -24.31 -10.82
N THR A 352 7.00 -23.27 -11.55
CA THR A 352 8.08 -22.36 -11.19
C THR A 352 7.46 -21.01 -10.85
N ALA A 353 7.85 -20.44 -9.71
CA ALA A 353 7.46 -19.10 -9.30
C ALA A 353 8.67 -18.16 -9.27
N ILE A 354 8.54 -16.96 -9.83
CA ILE A 354 9.58 -15.92 -9.79
C ILE A 354 8.94 -14.54 -9.60
N THR A 355 9.68 -13.58 -9.06
CA THR A 355 9.27 -12.17 -9.02
C THR A 355 10.18 -11.33 -9.89
N ASP A 356 9.62 -10.29 -10.53
CA ASP A 356 10.40 -9.34 -11.31
C ASP A 356 10.59 -7.98 -10.61
N ASP A 357 11.45 -7.14 -11.18
CA ASP A 357 11.78 -5.81 -10.65
C ASP A 357 10.61 -4.81 -10.72
N ASN A 358 9.56 -5.14 -11.47
CA ASN A 358 8.33 -4.33 -11.53
C ASN A 358 7.32 -4.75 -10.43
N GLY A 359 7.69 -5.69 -9.56
CA GLY A 359 6.85 -6.16 -8.47
C GLY A 359 5.77 -7.15 -8.90
N TYR A 360 5.90 -7.80 -10.06
CA TYR A 360 4.99 -8.87 -10.46
C TYR A 360 5.46 -10.23 -9.95
N LEU A 361 4.50 -11.09 -9.58
CA LEU A 361 4.72 -12.52 -9.35
C LEU A 361 4.38 -13.29 -10.62
N TRP A 362 5.30 -14.10 -11.11
CA TRP A 362 5.11 -14.93 -12.28
C TRP A 362 5.06 -16.40 -11.89
N LEU A 363 4.09 -17.13 -12.45
CA LEU A 363 4.00 -18.58 -12.33
C LEU A 363 4.09 -19.21 -13.72
N VAL A 364 4.85 -20.30 -13.82
CA VAL A 364 4.96 -21.12 -15.03
C VAL A 364 4.64 -22.57 -14.67
N GLY A 365 3.60 -23.15 -15.27
CA GLY A 365 3.28 -24.57 -15.10
C GLY A 365 4.27 -25.43 -15.88
N LYS A 366 5.04 -26.30 -15.21
CA LYS A 366 6.09 -27.11 -15.88
C LYS A 366 5.52 -28.17 -16.82
N GLU A 367 4.31 -28.63 -16.55
CA GLU A 367 3.62 -29.66 -17.34
C GLU A 367 2.71 -29.07 -18.42
N THR A 368 2.06 -27.95 -18.10
CA THR A 368 1.05 -27.31 -18.95
C THR A 368 1.64 -26.24 -19.87
N GLY A 369 2.79 -25.67 -19.51
CA GLY A 369 3.39 -24.52 -20.18
C GLY A 369 2.61 -23.22 -19.98
N GLU A 370 1.60 -23.21 -19.11
CA GLU A 370 0.82 -22.00 -18.84
C GLU A 370 1.67 -20.96 -18.11
N VAL A 371 1.44 -19.69 -18.42
CA VAL A 371 2.14 -18.57 -17.79
C VAL A 371 1.11 -17.63 -17.18
N TRP A 372 1.35 -17.24 -15.94
CA TRP A 372 0.50 -16.32 -15.20
C TRP A 372 1.33 -15.20 -14.59
N ARG A 373 0.81 -13.98 -14.66
CA ARG A 373 1.38 -12.79 -14.01
C ARG A 373 0.40 -12.26 -12.99
N GLY A 374 0.85 -12.13 -11.76
CA GLY A 374 0.13 -11.62 -10.61
C GLY A 374 0.64 -10.25 -10.19
N LEU A 375 -0.28 -9.33 -9.92
CA LEU A 375 0.00 -8.05 -9.26
C LEU A 375 -0.89 -7.93 -8.03
N MET A 376 -0.38 -7.35 -6.96
CA MET A 376 -1.21 -6.99 -5.81
C MET A 376 -1.08 -5.50 -5.55
N ILE A 377 -2.23 -4.83 -5.51
CA ILE A 377 -2.35 -3.43 -5.11
C ILE A 377 -2.68 -3.44 -3.62
N GLU A 378 -1.87 -2.76 -2.80
CA GLU A 378 -2.09 -2.69 -1.35
C GLU A 378 -3.27 -1.78 -0.96
#